data_AF-A0A4Q7ZKQ9-F1
#
_entry.id   AF-A0A4Q7ZKQ9-F1
#
_cell.length_a   1.000
_cell.length_b   1.000
_cell.length_c   1.000
_cell.angle_alpha   90.00
_cell.angle_beta   90.00
_cell.angle_gamma   90.00
#
_symmetry.space_group_name_H-M   'P 1'
#
loop_
_entity.id
_entity.type
_entity.pdbx_description
1 polymer ?
#
loop_
_entity_poly.entity_id
_entity_poly.type
_entity_poly.pdbx_seq_one_letter_code
_entity_poly.pdbx_strand_id
1 'polypeptide(L)'
;MARLDVTQLRDRMFGLTYGEVAAAVFASPLAEDQAADPADVVRAGLGAVSGDDRAAWRARWQELVAAQRFGQSRQVRRAAAAEYHRLWGGRFNRVHRTAERFWRQHGTWLDATQAA
;
A
#
# COMPACT_ATOMS: atom_id res chain seq x y z
N MET A 1 6.55 -7.91 -22.19
CA MET A 1 5.92 -7.12 -21.11
C MET A 1 6.38 -5.68 -21.26
N ALA A 2 5.47 -4.76 -21.57
CA ALA A 2 5.83 -3.35 -21.73
C ALA A 2 6.19 -2.74 -20.37
N ARG A 3 7.39 -2.15 -20.28
CA ARG A 3 7.88 -1.43 -19.10
C ARG A 3 7.00 -0.18 -18.95
N LEU A 4 6.24 -0.07 -17.86
CA LEU A 4 5.48 1.15 -17.57
C LEU A 4 6.50 2.28 -17.32
N ASP A 5 6.48 3.31 -18.17
CA ASP A 5 7.31 4.49 -17.94
C ASP A 5 6.81 5.29 -16.70
N VAL A 6 7.61 6.27 -16.28
CA VAL A 6 7.35 7.07 -15.08
C VAL A 6 6.05 7.89 -15.19
N THR A 7 5.67 8.34 -16.37
CA THR A 7 4.42 9.07 -16.64
C THR A 7 3.21 8.15 -16.54
N GLN A 8 3.31 6.91 -17.04
CA GLN A 8 2.23 5.91 -16.89
C GLN A 8 2.06 5.45 -15.44
N LEU A 9 3.16 5.39 -14.67
CA LEU A 9 3.12 5.16 -13.23
C LEU A 9 2.44 6.34 -12.52
N ARG A 10 2.75 7.57 -12.92
CA ARG A 10 2.17 8.81 -12.40
C ARG A 10 0.65 8.91 -12.67
N ASP A 11 0.22 8.65 -13.90
CA ASP A 11 -1.21 8.73 -14.27
C ASP A 11 -2.03 7.64 -13.56
N ARG A 12 -1.45 6.45 -13.33
CA ARG A 12 -2.06 5.45 -12.45
C ARG A 12 -2.04 5.88 -10.99
N MET A 13 -0.97 6.51 -10.51
CA MET A 13 -0.87 7.01 -9.13
C MET A 13 -1.91 8.09 -8.79
N PHE A 14 -2.27 8.97 -9.72
CA PHE A 14 -3.35 9.95 -9.51
C PHE A 14 -4.70 9.27 -9.17
N GLY A 15 -4.88 7.99 -9.54
CA GLY A 15 -6.04 7.18 -9.15
C GLY A 15 -5.83 6.26 -7.95
N LEU A 16 -4.60 6.12 -7.42
CA LEU A 16 -4.30 5.18 -6.33
C LEU A 16 -4.25 5.88 -4.97
N THR A 17 -4.98 5.34 -4.02
CA THR A 17 -4.89 5.74 -2.62
C THR A 17 -3.63 5.18 -1.95
N TYR A 18 -3.21 5.80 -0.84
CA TYR A 18 -2.13 5.29 -0.01
C TYR A 18 -2.30 3.80 0.36
N GLY A 19 -3.54 3.37 0.65
CA GLY A 19 -3.84 1.98 0.96
C GLY A 19 -3.58 1.02 -0.21
N GLU A 20 -3.85 1.44 -1.44
CA GLU A 20 -3.57 0.64 -2.64
C GLU A 20 -2.07 0.60 -2.97
N VAL A 21 -1.34 1.68 -2.69
CA VAL A 21 0.14 1.68 -2.76
C VAL A 21 0.72 0.71 -1.73
N ALA A 22 0.23 0.74 -0.48
CA ALA A 22 0.67 -0.20 0.55
C ALA A 22 0.36 -1.65 0.17
N ALA A 23 -0.82 -1.92 -0.43
CA ALA A 23 -1.19 -3.24 -0.94
C ALA A 23 -0.24 -3.70 -2.06
N ALA A 24 0.10 -2.81 -3.00
CA ALA A 24 1.05 -3.10 -4.07
C ALA A 24 2.44 -3.42 -3.51
N VAL A 25 2.95 -2.60 -2.58
CA VAL A 25 4.23 -2.86 -1.91
C VAL A 25 4.20 -4.19 -1.16
N PHE A 26 3.11 -4.52 -0.48
CA PHE A 26 2.98 -5.81 0.21
C PHE A 26 3.05 -6.99 -0.78
N ALA A 27 2.37 -6.88 -1.92
CA ALA A 27 2.36 -7.89 -2.98
C ALA A 27 3.66 -7.97 -3.79
N SER A 28 4.54 -6.97 -3.67
CA SER A 28 5.76 -6.90 -4.47
C SER A 28 6.78 -7.95 -4.03
N PRO A 29 7.37 -8.72 -4.98
CA PRO A 29 8.46 -9.64 -4.68
C PRO A 29 9.76 -8.91 -4.29
N LEU A 30 9.86 -7.61 -4.60
CA LEU A 30 11.04 -6.79 -4.32
C LEU A 30 10.98 -6.10 -2.94
N ALA A 31 9.86 -6.21 -2.22
CA ALA A 31 9.65 -5.48 -0.97
C ALA A 31 10.52 -5.96 0.22
N GLU A 32 11.26 -7.04 0.04
CA GLU A 32 12.23 -7.53 1.03
C GLU A 32 13.62 -6.93 0.88
N ASP A 33 13.96 -6.40 -0.31
CA ASP A 33 15.24 -5.77 -0.57
C ASP A 33 15.19 -4.28 -0.21
N GLN A 34 16.00 -3.89 0.78
CA GLN A 34 16.07 -2.50 1.25
C GLN A 34 16.82 -1.56 0.28
N ALA A 35 17.62 -2.12 -0.64
CA ALA A 35 18.32 -1.36 -1.66
C ALA A 35 17.42 -1.02 -2.86
N ALA A 36 16.27 -1.70 -3.00
CA ALA A 36 15.35 -1.47 -4.10
C ALA A 36 14.76 -0.05 -4.07
N ASP A 37 14.66 0.56 -5.25
CA ASP A 37 13.94 1.82 -5.42
C ASP A 37 12.46 1.62 -5.07
N PRO A 38 11.87 2.44 -4.18
CA PRO A 38 10.45 2.35 -3.84
C PRO A 38 9.52 2.34 -5.06
N ALA A 39 9.85 3.05 -6.14
CA ALA A 39 9.06 3.07 -7.37
C ALA A 39 9.08 1.73 -8.10
N ASP A 40 10.22 1.04 -8.10
CA ASP A 40 10.35 -0.30 -8.68
C ASP A 40 9.58 -1.33 -7.85
N VAL A 41 9.62 -1.21 -6.52
CA VAL A 41 8.84 -2.05 -5.61
C VAL A 41 7.34 -1.87 -5.87
N VAL A 42 6.84 -0.63 -5.95
CA VAL A 42 5.44 -0.35 -6.25
C VAL A 42 5.06 -0.87 -7.64
N ARG A 43 5.88 -0.63 -8.67
CA ARG A 43 5.60 -1.10 -10.04
C ARG A 43 5.52 -2.62 -10.10
N ALA A 44 6.47 -3.33 -9.49
CA ALA A 44 6.46 -4.79 -9.43
C ALA A 44 5.22 -5.31 -8.70
N GLY A 45 4.83 -4.66 -7.60
CA GLY A 45 3.60 -4.96 -6.88
C GLY A 45 2.33 -4.75 -7.70
N LEU A 46 2.23 -3.61 -8.39
CA LEU A 46 1.09 -3.29 -9.27
C LEU A 46 0.95 -4.27 -10.44
N GLY A 47 2.05 -4.87 -10.88
CA GLY A 47 2.07 -5.92 -11.90
C GLY A 47 1.79 -7.32 -11.36
N ALA A 48 2.00 -7.57 -10.06
CA ALA A 48 1.81 -8.87 -9.43
C ALA A 48 0.37 -9.15 -8.97
N VAL A 49 -0.41 -8.10 -8.70
CA VAL A 49 -1.81 -8.21 -8.25
C VAL A 49 -2.73 -7.29 -9.05
N SER A 50 -3.99 -7.70 -9.24
CA SER A 50 -4.97 -6.89 -9.96
C SER A 50 -5.40 -5.65 -9.15
N GLY A 51 -6.12 -4.72 -9.78
CA GLY A 51 -6.73 -3.58 -9.09
C GLY A 51 -7.77 -4.01 -8.06
N ASP A 52 -8.63 -4.95 -8.44
CA ASP A 52 -9.71 -5.45 -7.59
C ASP A 52 -9.17 -6.16 -6.35
N ASP A 53 -8.10 -6.96 -6.49
CA ASP A 53 -7.44 -7.61 -5.35
C ASP A 53 -6.86 -6.60 -4.36
N ARG A 54 -6.26 -5.51 -4.86
CA ARG A 54 -5.76 -4.42 -4.01
C ARG A 54 -6.90 -3.69 -3.30
N ALA A 55 -8.00 -3.44 -4.00
CA ALA A 55 -9.17 -2.79 -3.42
C ALA A 55 -9.83 -3.67 -2.33
N ALA A 56 -9.98 -4.97 -2.60
CA ALA A 56 -10.49 -5.95 -1.63
C ALA A 56 -9.58 -6.05 -0.40
N TRP A 57 -8.27 -6.11 -0.61
CA TRP A 57 -7.29 -6.11 0.47
C TRP A 57 -7.40 -4.83 1.32
N ARG A 58 -7.54 -3.65 0.68
CA ARG A 58 -7.72 -2.37 1.38
C ARG A 58 -9.01 -2.35 2.19
N ALA A 59 -10.13 -2.82 1.62
CA ALA A 59 -11.41 -2.91 2.31
C ALA A 59 -11.32 -3.80 3.55
N ARG A 60 -10.67 -4.97 3.42
CA ARG A 60 -10.44 -5.88 4.55
C ARG A 60 -9.57 -5.23 5.63
N TRP A 61 -8.51 -4.53 5.25
CA TRP A 61 -7.68 -3.79 6.19
C TRP A 61 -8.48 -2.72 6.96
N GLN A 62 -9.29 -1.92 6.27
CA GLN A 62 -10.13 -0.89 6.87
C GLN A 62 -11.15 -1.48 7.84
N GLU A 63 -11.78 -2.61 7.47
CA GLU A 63 -12.71 -3.34 8.34
C GLU A 63 -12.03 -3.78 9.64
N LEU A 64 -10.82 -4.34 9.56
CA LEU A 64 -10.06 -4.78 10.73
C LEU A 64 -9.64 -3.62 11.63
N VAL A 65 -9.26 -2.47 11.07
CA VAL A 65 -8.95 -1.26 11.83
C VAL A 65 -10.20 -0.73 12.53
N ALA A 66 -11.33 -0.69 11.83
CA ALA A 66 -12.61 -0.28 12.41
C ALA A 66 -13.04 -1.21 13.54
N ALA A 67 -12.96 -2.52 13.35
CA ALA A 67 -13.29 -3.51 14.37
C ALA A 67 -12.37 -3.44 15.61
N GLN A 68 -11.09 -3.12 15.44
CA GLN A 68 -10.16 -2.88 16.55
C GLN A 68 -10.53 -1.64 17.38
N ARG A 69 -10.96 -0.56 16.73
CA ARG A 69 -11.26 0.73 17.41
C ARG A 69 -12.68 0.77 17.98
N PHE A 70 -13.66 0.29 17.22
CA PHE A 70 -15.09 0.47 17.50
C PHE A 70 -15.84 -0.85 17.76
N GLY A 71 -15.14 -1.99 17.79
CA GLY A 71 -15.76 -3.28 18.06
C GLY A 71 -16.48 -3.32 19.42
N GLN A 72 -17.69 -3.88 19.43
CA GLN A 72 -18.62 -3.84 20.57
C GLN A 72 -18.13 -4.62 21.81
N SER A 73 -17.18 -5.55 21.64
CA SER A 73 -16.64 -6.34 22.75
C SER A 73 -15.11 -6.43 22.72
N ARG A 74 -14.52 -6.71 23.88
CA ARG A 74 -13.06 -6.95 23.99
C ARG A 74 -12.60 -8.14 23.15
N GLN A 75 -13.44 -9.16 23.01
CA GLN A 75 -13.15 -10.33 22.18
C GLN A 75 -13.09 -9.96 20.70
N VAL A 76 -14.04 -9.17 20.21
CA VAL A 76 -14.05 -8.69 18.80
C VAL A 76 -12.80 -7.87 18.50
N ARG A 77 -12.45 -6.92 19.38
CA ARG A 77 -11.24 -6.10 19.20
C ARG A 77 -9.96 -6.94 19.17
N ARG A 78 -9.84 -7.95 20.05
CA ARG A 78 -8.69 -8.88 20.07
C ARG A 78 -8.61 -9.75 18.84
N ALA A 79 -9.73 -10.31 18.38
CA ALA A 79 -9.78 -11.11 17.17
C ALA A 79 -9.37 -10.28 15.94
N ALA A 80 -9.89 -9.05 15.83
CA ALA A 80 -9.52 -8.13 14.76
C ALA A 80 -8.03 -7.74 14.80
N ALA A 81 -7.45 -7.52 15.99
CA ALA A 81 -6.02 -7.25 16.13
C ALA A 81 -5.16 -8.46 15.72
N ALA A 82 -5.55 -9.68 16.11
CA ALA A 82 -4.85 -10.89 15.71
C ALA A 82 -4.91 -11.12 14.18
N GLU A 83 -6.09 -10.91 13.58
CA GLU A 83 -6.26 -10.98 12.14
C GLU A 83 -5.43 -9.91 11.41
N TYR A 84 -5.43 -8.69 11.94
CA TYR A 84 -4.61 -7.60 11.41
C TYR A 84 -3.12 -7.96 11.44
N HIS A 85 -2.62 -8.49 12.55
CA HIS A 85 -1.23 -8.95 12.63
C HIS A 85 -0.93 -10.08 11.65
N ARG A 86 -1.86 -11.01 11.45
CA ARG A 86 -1.71 -12.11 10.49
C ARG A 86 -1.67 -11.61 9.04
N LEU A 87 -2.58 -10.71 8.68
CA LEU A 87 -2.66 -10.10 7.35
C LEU A 87 -1.33 -9.47 6.93
N TRP A 88 -0.62 -8.86 7.87
CA TRP A 88 0.65 -8.20 7.61
C TRP A 88 1.89 -9.07 7.84
N GLY A 89 1.80 -10.18 8.58
CA GLY A 89 2.90 -11.11 8.80
C GLY A 89 4.20 -10.48 9.34
N GLY A 90 4.10 -9.39 10.11
CA GLY A 90 5.27 -8.63 10.59
C GLY A 90 5.92 -7.68 9.56
N ARG A 91 5.41 -7.62 8.33
CA ARG A 91 5.90 -6.75 7.25
C ARG A 91 5.33 -5.32 7.30
N PHE A 92 4.36 -5.05 8.18
CA PHE A 92 3.64 -3.78 8.29
C PHE A 92 4.56 -2.55 8.23
N ASN A 93 5.51 -2.44 9.19
CA ASN A 93 6.40 -1.28 9.28
C ASN A 93 7.25 -1.09 8.02
N ARG A 94 7.71 -2.20 7.42
CA ARG A 94 8.53 -2.15 6.20
C ARG A 94 7.70 -1.70 5.01
N VAL A 95 6.53 -2.28 4.82
CA VAL A 95 5.61 -1.92 3.73
C VAL A 95 5.22 -0.44 3.83
N HIS A 96 4.80 0.00 5.00
CA HIS A 96 4.40 1.40 5.20
C HIS A 96 5.57 2.37 5.04
N ARG A 97 6.78 2.00 5.47
CA ARG A 97 7.99 2.81 5.24
C ARG A 97 8.32 2.92 3.76
N THR A 98 8.24 1.83 3.01
CA THR A 98 8.52 1.86 1.56
C THR A 98 7.43 2.64 0.82
N ALA A 99 6.15 2.43 1.17
CA ALA A 99 5.03 3.20 0.63
C ALA A 99 5.14 4.70 0.97
N GLU A 100 5.58 5.05 2.18
CA GLU A 100 5.81 6.43 2.60
C GLU A 100 7.00 7.05 1.85
N ARG A 101 8.13 6.32 1.70
CA ARG A 101 9.28 6.79 0.91
C ARG A 101 8.86 7.10 -0.52
N PHE A 102 8.12 6.19 -1.14
CA PHE A 102 7.52 6.38 -2.46
C PHE A 102 6.64 7.64 -2.48
N TRP A 103 5.74 7.78 -1.49
CA TRP A 103 4.84 8.94 -1.40
C TRP A 103 5.58 10.26 -1.16
N ARG A 104 6.68 10.29 -0.41
CA ARG A 104 7.49 11.51 -0.23
C ARG A 104 8.26 11.87 -1.49
N GLN A 105 8.78 10.87 -2.21
CA GLN A 105 9.54 11.05 -3.46
C GLN A 105 8.65 11.51 -4.62
N HIS A 106 7.38 11.08 -4.64
CA HIS A 106 6.48 11.30 -5.78
C HIS A 106 5.20 12.09 -5.45
N GLY A 107 4.85 12.24 -4.17
CA GLY A 107 3.74 13.06 -3.69
C GLY A 107 4.11 14.53 -3.50
N THR A 108 5.40 14.89 -3.45
CA THR A 108 5.87 16.29 -3.53
C THR A 108 5.62 16.93 -4.91
N TRP A 109 5.32 16.13 -5.93
CA TRP A 109 4.87 16.66 -7.22
C TRP A 109 3.43 17.19 -7.18
N LEU A 110 2.57 16.72 -6.25
CA LEU A 110 1.20 17.22 -6.14
C LEU A 110 1.15 18.70 -5.71
N ASP A 111 2.00 19.09 -4.76
CA ASP A 111 2.09 20.49 -4.33
C ASP A 111 2.76 21.38 -5.38
N ALA A 112 3.80 20.88 -6.08
CA ALA A 112 4.51 21.67 -7.09
C ALA A 112 3.72 21.89 -8.39
N THR A 113 2.78 20.99 -8.72
CA THR A 113 1.94 21.12 -9.94
C THR A 113 0.60 21.82 -9.68
N GLN A 114 0.18 21.97 -8.41
CA GLN A 114 -0.98 22.81 -8.03
C GLN A 114 -0.59 24.26 -7.71
N ALA A 115 0.70 24.54 -7.51
CA ALA A 115 1.24 25.87 -7.28
C ALA A 115 1.75 26.58 -8.56
N ALA A 116 1.54 26.00 -9.74
CA ALA A 116 1.97 26.52 -11.04
C ALA A 116 0.78 26.89 -11.94
#